data_AF-A0A975KQN7-F1
#
_entry.id   AF-A0A975KQN7-F1
#
_cell.length_a   1.000
_cell.length_b   1.000
_cell.length_c   1.000
_cell.angle_alpha   90.00
_cell.angle_beta   90.00
_cell.angle_gamma   90.00
#
_symmetry.space_group_name_H-M   'P 1'
#
loop_
_entity.id
_entity.type
_entity.pdbx_description
1 polymer ?
#
loop_
_entity_poly.entity_id
_entity_poly.type
_entity_poly.pdbx_seq_one_letter_code
_entity_poly.pdbx_strand_id
1 'polypeptide(L)'
;MQTLYFEPAWDRTIAPADREKVMDHFQSRHPENDIQLSFLWEAINHKEERLITVLIHNGKDTPLPLQDVVIAYDKEGKQIATGIFTLPLKIPGKTSMPWTFIFTPVNQSEVSPRYTIINKS
;
A
#
# COMPACT_ATOMS: atom_id res chain seq x y z
N MET A 1 -13.51 -0.21 -14.95
CA MET A 1 -13.91 0.22 -13.60
C MET A 1 -13.19 -0.66 -12.60
N GLN A 2 -12.64 -0.11 -11.51
CA GLN A 2 -12.10 -0.90 -10.40
C GLN A 2 -13.12 -0.98 -9.27
N THR A 3 -12.97 -1.95 -8.37
CA THR A 3 -13.77 -2.11 -7.16
C THR A 3 -12.92 -1.77 -5.94
N LEU A 4 -13.44 -0.98 -5.00
CA LEU A 4 -12.81 -0.80 -3.70
C LEU A 4 -13.20 -1.96 -2.78
N TYR A 5 -12.22 -2.67 -2.26
CA TYR A 5 -12.41 -3.80 -1.35
C TYR A 5 -11.60 -3.59 -0.08
N PHE A 6 -12.24 -3.77 1.08
CA PHE A 6 -11.57 -3.75 2.37
C PHE A 6 -11.41 -5.20 2.85
N GLU A 7 -10.18 -5.60 3.18
CA GLU A 7 -9.94 -6.90 3.81
C GLU A 7 -10.66 -6.93 5.17
N PRO A 8 -11.29 -8.05 5.58
CA PRO A 8 -12.16 -8.11 6.77
C PRO A 8 -11.52 -7.64 8.08
N ALA A 9 -10.24 -7.89 8.34
CA ALA A 9 -9.57 -7.33 9.51
C ALA A 9 -9.45 -5.81 9.40
N TRP A 10 -9.05 -5.32 8.22
CA TRP A 10 -8.95 -3.89 7.93
C TRP A 10 -10.29 -3.15 8.07
N ASP A 11 -11.38 -3.71 7.52
CA ASP A 11 -12.74 -3.13 7.57
C ASP A 11 -13.26 -2.99 9.01
N ARG A 12 -12.88 -3.92 9.90
CA ARG A 12 -13.27 -3.89 11.31
C ARG A 12 -12.49 -2.88 12.15
N THR A 13 -11.26 -2.54 11.75
CA THR A 13 -10.35 -1.73 12.58
C THR A 13 -10.21 -0.29 12.12
N ILE A 14 -10.58 0.03 10.87
CA ILE A 14 -10.47 1.39 10.35
C ILE A 14 -11.51 2.33 10.98
N ALA A 15 -11.05 3.51 11.41
CA ALA A 15 -11.93 4.56 11.88
C ALA A 15 -12.80 5.13 10.74
N PRO A 16 -14.06 5.53 10.99
CA PRO A 16 -14.94 6.06 9.94
C PRO A 16 -14.34 7.20 9.11
N ALA A 17 -13.66 8.15 9.75
CA ALA A 17 -13.02 9.27 9.06
C ALA A 17 -11.88 8.85 8.13
N ASP A 18 -11.12 7.82 8.50
CA ASP A 18 -10.07 7.30 7.61
C ASP A 18 -10.67 6.50 6.45
N ARG A 19 -11.82 5.83 6.68
CA ARG A 19 -12.55 5.11 5.62
C ARG A 19 -13.01 6.08 4.54
N GLU A 20 -13.54 7.23 4.93
CA GLU A 20 -13.92 8.31 4.01
C GLU A 20 -12.71 8.77 3.18
N LYS A 21 -11.54 9.01 3.80
CA LYS A 21 -10.31 9.34 3.06
C LYS A 21 -9.93 8.28 2.01
N VAL A 22 -10.04 6.99 2.35
CA VAL A 22 -9.78 5.90 1.38
C VAL A 22 -10.77 5.96 0.23
N MET A 23 -12.05 6.18 0.51
CA MET A 23 -13.10 6.27 -0.49
C MET A 23 -12.91 7.48 -1.42
N ASP A 24 -12.59 8.65 -0.87
CA ASP A 24 -12.33 9.87 -1.64
C ASP A 24 -11.09 9.71 -2.53
N HIS A 25 -10.02 9.13 -1.98
CA HIS A 25 -8.81 8.82 -2.74
C HIS A 25 -9.10 7.84 -3.89
N PHE A 26 -9.93 6.82 -3.63
CA PHE A 26 -10.34 5.87 -4.66
C PHE A 26 -11.17 6.54 -5.77
N GLN A 27 -12.12 7.41 -5.41
CA GLN A 27 -13.01 8.09 -6.37
C GLN A 27 -12.29 9.14 -7.23
N SER A 28 -11.28 9.82 -6.68
CA SER A 28 -10.50 10.83 -7.39
C SER A 28 -9.53 10.26 -8.43
N ARG A 29 -9.33 8.94 -8.44
CA ARG A 29 -8.39 8.28 -9.37
C ARG A 29 -9.05 7.76 -10.63
N HIS A 30 -8.30 7.85 -11.71
CA HIS A 30 -8.62 7.15 -12.95
C HIS A 30 -8.12 5.70 -12.88
N PRO A 31 -8.94 4.71 -13.26
CA PRO A 31 -8.51 3.32 -13.36
C PRO A 31 -7.38 3.19 -14.40
N GLU A 32 -6.22 2.75 -13.96
CA GLU A 32 -5.12 2.39 -14.85
C GLU A 32 -5.05 0.87 -15.02
N ASN A 33 -4.54 0.41 -16.17
CA ASN A 33 -4.34 -1.02 -16.43
C ASN A 33 -2.97 -1.49 -15.93
N ASP A 34 -2.59 -1.10 -14.72
CA ASP A 34 -1.33 -1.51 -14.11
C ASP A 34 -1.41 -1.63 -12.57
N ILE A 35 -0.33 -2.10 -11.95
CA ILE A 35 -0.22 -2.18 -10.49
C ILE A 35 0.36 -0.88 -9.94
N GLN A 36 -0.35 -0.25 -9.00
CA GLN A 36 0.09 1.00 -8.40
C GLN A 36 -0.13 1.02 -6.89
N LEU A 37 0.75 1.73 -6.17
CA LEU A 37 0.62 1.98 -4.74
C LEU A 37 0.40 3.47 -4.52
N SER A 38 -0.78 3.85 -4.06
CA SER A 38 -1.04 5.24 -3.66
C SER A 38 -0.74 5.42 -2.19
N PHE A 39 0.17 6.31 -1.84
CA PHE A 39 0.33 6.73 -0.45
C PHE A 39 -0.95 7.38 0.08
N LEU A 40 -1.36 7.00 1.29
CA LEU A 40 -2.48 7.62 1.99
C LEU A 40 -2.00 8.36 3.25
N TRP A 41 -1.32 7.67 4.16
CA TRP A 41 -0.73 8.27 5.36
C TRP A 41 0.39 7.42 5.95
N GLU A 42 1.08 8.02 6.90
CA GLU A 42 2.20 7.47 7.64
C GLU A 42 1.95 7.59 9.16
N ALA A 43 2.32 6.57 9.91
CA ALA A 43 2.38 6.60 11.37
C ALA A 43 3.66 5.92 11.88
N ILE A 44 4.03 6.19 13.13
CA ILE A 44 5.15 5.50 13.81
C ILE A 44 4.60 4.89 15.10
N ASN A 45 4.90 3.61 15.35
CA ASN A 45 4.47 2.94 16.58
C ASN A 45 5.54 3.04 17.70
N HIS A 46 5.24 2.47 18.86
CA HIS A 46 6.15 2.47 20.03
C HIS A 46 7.45 1.68 19.83
N LYS A 47 7.58 0.90 18.73
CA LYS A 47 8.80 0.17 18.35
C LYS A 47 9.62 0.92 17.30
N GLU A 48 9.28 2.18 17.04
CA GLU A 48 9.87 2.99 15.97
C GLU A 48 9.66 2.42 14.56
N GLU A 49 8.73 1.47 14.40
CA GLU A 49 8.34 0.95 13.10
C GLU A 49 7.47 1.98 12.38
N ARG A 50 7.71 2.12 11.08
CA ARG A 50 7.01 3.08 10.23
C ARG A 50 5.88 2.36 9.50
N LEU A 51 4.66 2.73 9.85
CA LEU A 51 3.42 2.18 9.29
C LEU A 51 3.01 3.05 8.11
N ILE A 52 3.23 2.55 6.90
CA ILE A 52 2.88 3.23 5.66
C ILE A 52 1.59 2.62 5.14
N THR A 53 0.50 3.39 5.19
CA THR A 53 -0.79 2.98 4.65
C THR A 53 -0.94 3.47 3.22
N VAL A 54 -1.32 2.54 2.35
CA VAL A 54 -1.50 2.78 0.92
C VAL A 54 -2.85 2.24 0.45
N LEU A 55 -3.30 2.73 -0.70
CA LEU A 55 -4.27 2.04 -1.53
C LEU A 55 -3.53 1.27 -2.63
N ILE A 56 -3.58 -0.06 -2.58
CA ILE A 56 -3.00 -0.93 -3.61
C ILE A 56 -4.01 -1.06 -4.74
N HIS A 57 -3.63 -0.65 -5.96
CA HIS A 57 -4.46 -0.76 -7.14
C HIS A 57 -4.00 -1.94 -7.98
N ASN A 58 -4.83 -2.97 -8.10
CA ASN A 58 -4.68 -3.98 -9.13
C ASN A 58 -5.50 -3.59 -10.36
N GLY A 59 -4.84 -2.93 -11.30
CA GLY A 59 -5.41 -2.55 -12.59
C GLY A 59 -5.57 -3.70 -13.57
N LYS A 60 -4.92 -4.85 -13.34
CA LYS A 60 -4.96 -6.00 -14.24
C LYS A 60 -6.24 -6.81 -14.02
N ASP A 61 -6.55 -7.68 -14.98
CA ASP A 61 -7.69 -8.62 -14.89
C ASP A 61 -7.37 -9.88 -14.07
N THR A 62 -6.09 -10.12 -13.75
CA THR A 62 -5.64 -11.28 -12.98
C THR A 62 -5.37 -10.93 -11.51
N PRO A 63 -5.52 -11.89 -10.58
CA PRO A 63 -5.15 -11.68 -9.19
C PRO A 63 -3.66 -11.37 -9.04
N LEU A 64 -3.32 -10.38 -8.21
CA LEU A 64 -1.95 -10.00 -7.88
C LEU A 64 -1.50 -10.71 -6.59
N PRO A 65 -0.56 -11.67 -6.65
CA PRO A 65 0.15 -12.14 -5.48
C PRO A 65 1.28 -11.17 -5.10
N LEU A 66 1.43 -10.91 -3.81
CA LEU A 66 2.62 -10.29 -3.23
C LEU A 66 3.29 -11.31 -2.32
N GLN A 67 4.37 -11.93 -2.80
CA GLN A 67 5.19 -12.91 -2.09
C GLN A 67 6.66 -12.48 -2.19
N ASP A 68 7.27 -12.25 -1.04
CA ASP A 68 8.66 -11.80 -0.88
C ASP A 68 9.00 -10.59 -1.76
N VAL A 69 8.05 -9.66 -1.84
CA VAL A 69 8.17 -8.48 -2.69
C VAL A 69 8.92 -7.39 -1.96
N VAL A 70 10.04 -6.96 -2.53
CA VAL A 70 10.77 -5.77 -2.07
C VAL A 70 9.96 -4.52 -2.43
N ILE A 71 9.60 -3.74 -1.41
CA ILE A 71 8.93 -2.45 -1.55
C ILE A 71 9.79 -1.38 -0.89
N ALA A 72 9.97 -0.26 -1.58
CA ALA A 72 10.62 0.93 -1.03
C ALA A 72 9.59 1.98 -0.61
N TYR A 73 9.94 2.77 0.39
CA TYR A 73 9.22 3.98 0.75
C TYR A 73 10.10 5.20 0.51
N ASP A 74 9.64 6.06 -0.40
CA ASP A 74 10.30 7.30 -0.76
C ASP A 74 9.48 8.48 -0.24
N LYS A 75 10.16 9.43 0.41
CA LYS A 75 9.57 10.68 0.87
C LYS A 75 10.41 11.84 0.35
N GLU A 76 9.77 12.77 -0.34
CA GLU A 76 10.42 13.99 -0.89
C GLU A 76 11.65 13.66 -1.76
N GLY A 77 11.57 12.58 -2.55
CA GLY A 77 12.64 12.16 -3.45
C GLY A 77 13.81 11.43 -2.77
N LYS A 78 13.70 11.12 -1.48
CA LYS A 78 14.68 10.33 -0.73
C LYS A 78 14.09 8.98 -0.33
N GLN A 79 14.81 7.89 -0.62
CA GLN A 79 14.47 6.57 -0.10
C GLN A 79 14.67 6.54 1.42
N ILE A 80 13.58 6.34 2.15
CA ILE A 80 13.55 6.34 3.61
C ILE A 80 13.69 4.92 4.17
N ALA A 81 13.07 3.93 3.52
CA ALA A 81 13.09 2.55 3.99
C ALA A 81 12.90 1.54 2.84
N THR A 82 13.43 0.33 3.04
CA THR A 82 13.11 -0.85 2.21
C THR A 82 12.64 -2.02 3.09
N GLY A 83 11.63 -2.74 2.62
CA GLY A 83 11.04 -3.89 3.31
C GLY A 83 10.71 -5.02 2.34
N ILE A 84 10.69 -6.25 2.85
CA ILE A 84 10.26 -7.44 2.11
C ILE A 84 8.89 -7.85 2.64
N PHE A 85 7.90 -7.92 1.75
CA PHE A 85 6.51 -8.15 2.15
C PHE A 85 5.87 -9.33 1.43
N THR A 86 5.16 -10.13 2.23
CA THR A 86 4.26 -11.18 1.78
C THR A 86 2.86 -10.89 2.32
N LEU A 87 1.87 -10.78 1.43
CA LEU A 87 0.47 -10.67 1.83
C LEU A 87 -0.15 -12.06 1.97
N PRO A 88 -1.04 -12.28 2.94
CA PRO A 88 -1.71 -13.56 3.12
C PRO A 88 -2.77 -13.84 2.04
N LEU A 89 -3.06 -12.86 1.17
CA LEU A 89 -4.09 -12.93 0.15
C LEU A 89 -3.59 -12.40 -1.19
N LYS A 90 -4.27 -12.79 -2.27
CA LYS A 90 -4.08 -12.20 -3.60
C LYS A 90 -5.09 -11.09 -3.80
N ILE A 91 -4.64 -9.94 -4.29
CA ILE A 91 -5.54 -8.82 -4.59
C ILE A 91 -6.28 -9.15 -5.88
N PRO A 92 -7.62 -9.25 -5.90
CA PRO A 92 -8.35 -9.64 -7.10
C PRO A 92 -8.11 -8.68 -8.27
N GLY A 93 -8.38 -9.16 -9.49
CA GLY A 93 -8.34 -8.31 -10.67
C GLY A 93 -9.28 -7.11 -10.52
N LYS A 94 -8.92 -5.98 -11.14
CA LYS A 94 -9.68 -4.73 -11.11
C LYS A 94 -10.11 -4.31 -9.70
N THR A 95 -9.24 -4.49 -8.71
CA THR A 95 -9.55 -4.20 -7.30
C THR A 95 -8.53 -3.23 -6.71
N SER A 96 -9.02 -2.24 -5.98
CA SER A 96 -8.24 -1.37 -5.10
C SER A 96 -8.46 -1.81 -3.66
N MET A 97 -7.39 -2.02 -2.89
CA MET A 97 -7.47 -2.52 -1.51
C MET A 97 -6.52 -1.74 -0.61
N PRO A 98 -7.00 -1.17 0.51
CA PRO A 98 -6.13 -0.50 1.46
C PRO A 98 -5.26 -1.52 2.18
N TRP A 99 -4.02 -1.15 2.45
CA TRP A 99 -3.07 -1.99 3.16
C TRP A 99 -2.05 -1.15 3.92
N THR A 100 -1.60 -1.66 5.07
CA THR A 100 -0.55 -1.02 5.86
C THR A 100 0.71 -1.88 5.81
N PHE A 101 1.77 -1.33 5.25
CA PHE A 101 3.11 -1.93 5.28
C PHE A 101 3.85 -1.43 6.53
N ILE A 102 4.42 -2.35 7.29
CA ILE A 102 5.16 -2.05 8.52
C ILE A 102 6.64 -2.17 8.19
N PHE A 103 7.33 -1.03 8.06
CA PHE A 103 8.77 -0.98 7.84
C PHE A 103 9.51 -0.94 9.17
N THR A 104 10.51 -1.80 9.32
CA THR A 104 11.41 -1.77 10.46
C THR A 104 12.39 -0.59 10.35
N PRO A 105 13.01 -0.14 11.46
CA PRO A 105 14.07 0.88 11.43
C PRO A 105 15.29 0.49 10.58
N VAL A 106 15.50 -0.81 10.36
CA VAL A 106 16.58 -1.36 9.54
C VAL A 106 16.05 -1.68 8.14
N ASN A 107 16.79 -1.26 7.11
CA ASN A 107 16.53 -1.63 5.72
C ASN A 107 16.72 -3.14 5.52
N GLN A 108 15.72 -3.79 4.93
CA GLN A 108 15.70 -5.25 4.79
C GLN A 108 16.26 -5.74 3.45
N SER A 109 16.48 -4.85 2.48
CA SER A 109 16.97 -5.21 1.15
C SER A 109 17.74 -4.07 0.48
N GLU A 110 18.81 -4.43 -0.24
CA GLU A 110 19.55 -3.57 -1.17
C GLU A 110 19.18 -3.85 -2.64
N VAL A 111 18.41 -4.91 -2.90
CA VAL A 111 17.89 -5.23 -4.24
C VAL A 111 16.91 -4.14 -4.67
N SER A 112 16.91 -3.81 -5.97
CA SER A 112 15.96 -2.86 -6.55
C SER A 112 14.51 -3.22 -6.18
N PRO A 113 13.74 -2.27 -5.63
CA PRO A 113 12.38 -2.53 -5.22
C PRO A 113 11.51 -2.82 -6.45
N ARG A 114 10.58 -3.79 -6.30
CA ARG A 114 9.58 -4.06 -7.34
C ARG A 114 8.53 -2.95 -7.41
N TYR A 115 8.21 -2.35 -6.26
CA TYR A 115 7.30 -1.22 -6.14
C TYR A 115 7.87 -0.17 -5.20
N THR A 116 7.62 1.09 -5.50
CA THR A 116 7.99 2.22 -4.65
C THR A 116 6.74 2.98 -4.25
N ILE A 117 6.57 3.17 -2.95
CA ILE A 117 5.53 4.04 -2.38
C ILE A 117 6.12 5.45 -2.33
N ILE A 118 5.54 6.36 -3.10
CA ILE A 118 6.03 7.73 -3.20
C ILE A 118 5.13 8.66 -2.38
N ASN A 119 5.69 9.22 -1.30
CA ASN A 119 5.11 10.35 -0.60
C ASN A 119 5.72 11.66 -1.14
N LYS A 120 4.95 12.34 -1.99
CA LYS A 120 5.22 13.70 -2.45
C LYS A 120 4.46 14.65 -1.51
N SER A 121 5.01 14.90 -0.31
CA SER A 121 4.48 15.98 0.54
C SER A 121 4.63 17.32 -0.17
#